data_AF-A0A9P1F1R7-F1
#
_entry.id   AF-A0A9P1F1R7-F1
#
_cell.length_a   1.000
_cell.length_b   1.000
_cell.length_c   1.000
_cell.angle_alpha   90.00
_cell.angle_beta   90.00
_cell.angle_gamma   90.00
#
_symmetry.space_group_name_H-M   'P 1'
#
loop_
_entity.id
_entity.type
_entity.pdbx_description
1 polymer ?
#
loop_
_entity_poly.entity_id
_entity_poly.type
_entity_poly.pdbx_seq_one_letter_code
_entity_poly.pdbx_strand_id
1 'polypeptide(L)'
;MQEEHFLGLFTLFSGFVGFVTNWSVVFFFRSVPSLRSSFGVLSAHAALVSAVYCSIALFWISPIMLLNVEWLRNNSYLAGFVLYLCYDLETETHLLICINRITSTFIFLAILWVVCLLISIIVFPLSGCQMYYDAEIMTLIYTRTPSCQNLTLIADFGLHMCVLTAMIVLNSITFYQFRRKNRAMFNSLNHASSLRKAKSERNFLRQTFYQESAYVVALLTYFLLGTVLEAKWLRFVVILLPWYFVHAYQAMVTILCNPELKKICIRKWRLCDAKGLVQFSHFLGLAAMTVYEVSNQSHLLIALNRFCAVFMRSHYEKLFSEFGTKVLRNIIWIISTIMCVILYEIIGCHFEYDDVSWSLAFVATPECANLTWYSDFTFNTSLVVLTLLINLLTAYKAGRDSRMLMNAAGMKMSKRQRQRELNFVKQTFSQGTTIFAGQITYYVIAPLFTDQILLFFIGTLWAYMHAAEGGIILASNEEMRTFAFKKRKKSNTSVFVSSVSIG
;
A
#
# COMPACT_ATOMS: atom_id res chain seq x y z
N MET A 1 7.76 19.33 -5.02
CA MET A 1 7.68 19.37 -3.54
C MET A 1 6.64 18.41 -2.95
N GLN A 2 5.33 18.72 -2.87
CA GLN A 2 4.40 17.86 -2.10
C GLN A 2 4.25 16.42 -2.66
N GLU A 3 4.31 16.26 -3.99
CA GLU A 3 4.26 14.95 -4.66
C GLU A 3 5.58 14.17 -4.51
N GLU A 4 6.73 14.84 -4.59
CA GLU A 4 8.05 14.23 -4.40
C GLU A 4 8.25 13.72 -2.98
N HIS A 5 7.76 14.46 -1.97
CA HIS A 5 7.82 14.00 -0.59
C HIS A 5 6.95 12.75 -0.37
N PHE A 6 5.75 12.71 -0.95
CA PHE A 6 4.90 11.52 -0.88
C PHE A 6 5.58 10.30 -1.53
N LEU A 7 6.12 10.49 -2.73
CA LEU A 7 6.83 9.43 -3.45
C LEU A 7 8.10 9.00 -2.71
N GLY A 8 8.84 9.95 -2.14
CA GLY A 8 10.01 9.71 -1.31
C GLY A 8 9.68 8.90 -0.06
N LEU A 9 8.56 9.20 0.62
CA LEU A 9 8.09 8.44 1.79
C LEU A 9 7.69 7.00 1.40
N PHE A 10 7.07 6.83 0.24
CA PHE A 10 6.73 5.51 -0.27
C PHE A 10 7.98 4.69 -0.64
N THR A 11 8.94 5.29 -1.34
CA THR A 11 10.23 4.66 -1.67
C THR A 11 11.02 4.33 -0.41
N LEU A 12 10.98 5.20 0.60
CA LEU A 12 11.58 4.95 1.92
C LEU A 12 10.94 3.73 2.59
N PHE A 13 9.61 3.66 2.64
CA PHE A 13 8.89 2.55 3.28
C PHE A 13 9.13 1.22 2.55
N SER A 14 8.93 1.19 1.23
CA SER A 14 9.14 -0.02 0.42
C SER A 14 10.61 -0.46 0.43
N GLY A 15 11.55 0.48 0.34
CA GLY A 15 12.99 0.25 0.47
C GLY A 15 13.36 -0.33 1.84
N PHE A 16 12.79 0.19 2.93
CA PHE A 16 13.02 -0.32 4.28
C PHE A 16 12.50 -1.76 4.46
N VAL A 17 11.25 -2.02 4.07
CA VAL A 17 10.66 -3.38 4.14
C VAL A 17 11.49 -4.34 3.29
N GLY A 18 11.84 -3.96 2.07
CA GLY A 18 12.66 -4.76 1.19
C GLY A 18 14.07 -4.99 1.73
N PHE A 19 14.71 -3.99 2.33
CA PHE A 19 16.00 -4.10 2.98
C PHE A 19 15.98 -5.16 4.09
N VAL A 20 15.05 -5.03 5.04
CA VAL A 20 14.97 -5.94 6.19
C VAL A 20 14.66 -7.37 5.73
N THR A 21 13.66 -7.53 4.88
CA THR A 21 13.20 -8.87 4.45
C THR A 21 14.25 -9.59 3.61
N ASN A 22 14.84 -8.93 2.61
CA ASN A 22 15.82 -9.54 1.72
C ASN A 22 17.12 -9.89 2.44
N TRP A 23 17.70 -8.98 3.23
CA TRP A 23 18.89 -9.29 4.03
C TRP A 23 18.65 -10.44 5.02
N SER A 24 17.44 -10.55 5.58
CA SER A 24 17.10 -11.67 6.46
C SER A 24 17.09 -13.02 5.75
N VAL A 25 16.60 -13.08 4.51
CA VAL A 25 16.71 -14.30 3.68
C VAL A 25 18.18 -14.63 3.45
N VAL A 26 19.01 -13.65 3.06
CA VAL A 26 20.45 -13.83 2.80
C VAL A 26 21.20 -14.35 4.03
N PHE A 27 20.93 -13.80 5.21
CA PHE A 27 21.62 -14.23 6.43
C PHE A 27 21.13 -15.56 6.97
N PHE A 28 19.85 -15.89 6.82
CA PHE A 28 19.24 -17.04 7.51
C PHE A 28 18.95 -18.24 6.62
N PHE A 29 19.07 -18.18 5.28
CA PHE A 29 18.73 -19.32 4.43
C PHE A 29 19.55 -20.58 4.74
N ARG A 30 20.85 -20.46 5.04
CA ARG A 30 21.72 -21.60 5.39
C ARG A 30 21.34 -22.28 6.71
N SER A 31 20.66 -21.55 7.59
CA SER A 31 20.14 -22.07 8.86
C SER A 31 18.95 -23.02 8.65
N VAL A 32 18.35 -23.05 7.46
CA VAL A 32 17.22 -23.91 7.11
C VAL A 32 17.69 -25.09 6.23
N PRO A 33 17.67 -26.34 6.71
CA PRO A 33 18.17 -27.49 5.95
C PRO A 33 17.52 -27.67 4.57
N SER A 34 16.22 -27.41 4.42
CA SER A 34 15.51 -27.55 3.14
C SER A 34 15.96 -26.51 2.09
N LEU A 35 16.50 -25.36 2.52
CA LEU A 35 17.01 -24.30 1.66
C LEU A 35 18.50 -24.45 1.32
N ARG A 36 19.17 -25.52 1.77
CA ARG A 36 20.54 -25.85 1.32
C ARG A 36 20.57 -26.55 -0.04
N SER A 37 19.40 -26.72 -0.67
CA SER A 37 19.24 -27.23 -2.03
C SER A 37 19.63 -26.18 -3.08
N SER A 38 19.84 -26.58 -4.33
CA SER A 38 20.08 -25.65 -5.44
C SER A 38 19.02 -24.56 -5.54
N PHE A 39 17.76 -24.92 -5.33
CA PHE A 39 16.63 -23.98 -5.29
C PHE A 39 16.79 -22.91 -4.21
N GLY A 40 17.18 -23.32 -3.00
CA GLY A 40 17.38 -22.39 -1.89
C GLY A 40 18.60 -21.50 -2.08
N VAL A 41 19.68 -21.99 -2.72
CA VAL A 41 20.84 -21.17 -3.11
C VAL A 41 20.44 -20.10 -4.14
N LEU A 42 19.71 -20.48 -5.19
CA LEU A 42 19.21 -19.53 -6.19
C LEU A 42 18.23 -18.51 -5.58
N SER A 43 17.35 -18.95 -4.67
CA SER A 43 16.44 -18.05 -3.95
C SER A 43 17.18 -17.05 -3.06
N ALA A 44 18.29 -17.48 -2.43
CA ALA A 44 19.13 -16.60 -1.64
C ALA A 44 19.92 -15.61 -2.50
N HIS A 45 20.34 -16.02 -3.71
CA HIS A 45 20.96 -15.13 -4.68
C HIS A 45 19.97 -14.06 -5.16
N ALA A 46 18.75 -14.44 -5.55
CA ALA A 46 17.70 -13.47 -5.91
C ALA A 46 17.44 -12.48 -4.77
N ALA A 47 17.32 -12.97 -3.53
CA ALA A 47 17.16 -12.11 -2.36
C ALA A 47 18.37 -11.18 -2.13
N LEU A 48 19.61 -11.61 -2.39
CA LEU A 48 20.78 -10.75 -2.29
C LEU A 48 20.71 -9.60 -3.29
N VAL A 49 20.36 -9.91 -4.53
CA VAL A 49 20.23 -8.91 -5.60
C VAL A 49 19.14 -7.88 -5.25
N SER A 50 17.95 -8.35 -4.84
CA SER A 50 16.88 -7.47 -4.36
C SER A 50 17.25 -6.71 -3.08
N ALA A 51 18.10 -7.27 -2.20
CA ALA A 51 18.60 -6.56 -1.01
C ALA A 51 19.44 -5.34 -1.40
N VAL A 52 20.33 -5.48 -2.37
CA VAL A 52 21.14 -4.37 -2.90
C VAL A 52 20.23 -3.33 -3.55
N TYR A 53 19.26 -3.77 -4.37
CA TYR A 53 18.26 -2.90 -4.98
C TYR A 53 17.52 -2.05 -3.93
N CYS A 54 16.94 -2.70 -2.91
CA CYS A 54 16.22 -2.01 -1.85
C CYS A 54 17.11 -1.12 -0.98
N SER A 55 18.40 -1.47 -0.82
CA SER A 55 19.38 -0.62 -0.12
C SER A 55 19.62 0.70 -0.87
N ILE A 56 19.73 0.65 -2.20
CA ILE A 56 19.86 1.87 -3.03
C ILE A 56 18.58 2.69 -2.98
N ALA A 57 17.41 2.05 -3.03
CA ALA A 57 16.14 2.75 -2.87
C ALA A 57 16.07 3.50 -1.53
N LEU A 58 16.49 2.85 -0.43
CA LEU A 58 16.44 3.37 0.94
C LEU A 58 17.49 4.46 1.25
N PHE A 59 18.73 4.26 0.80
CA PHE A 59 19.85 5.14 1.19
C PHE A 59 20.27 6.13 0.10
N TRP A 60 19.78 5.97 -1.14
CA TRP A 60 20.14 6.85 -2.25
C TRP A 60 18.92 7.55 -2.85
N ILE A 61 17.90 6.81 -3.28
CA ILE A 61 16.76 7.41 -3.99
C ILE A 61 15.84 8.17 -3.04
N SER A 62 15.45 7.60 -1.89
CA SER A 62 14.58 8.32 -0.96
C SER A 62 15.18 9.61 -0.39
N PRO A 63 16.49 9.70 -0.04
CA PRO A 63 17.09 10.98 0.35
C PRO A 63 17.10 12.03 -0.79
N ILE A 64 17.28 11.64 -2.05
CA ILE A 64 17.17 12.60 -3.18
C ILE A 64 15.76 13.20 -3.24
N MET A 65 14.73 12.39 -3.01
CA MET A 65 13.32 12.79 -3.08
C MET A 65 12.86 13.60 -1.86
N LEU A 66 13.33 13.21 -0.66
CA LEU A 66 12.89 13.78 0.61
C LEU A 66 13.71 14.99 1.05
N LEU A 67 15.01 14.98 0.80
CA LEU A 67 15.97 15.94 1.34
C LEU A 67 16.69 16.74 0.24
N ASN A 68 16.41 16.46 -1.03
CA ASN A 68 16.99 17.17 -2.18
C ASN A 68 18.54 17.19 -2.18
N VAL A 69 19.17 16.07 -1.77
CA VAL A 69 20.64 15.97 -1.64
C VAL A 69 21.32 16.04 -3.02
N GLU A 70 21.98 17.17 -3.31
CA GLU A 70 22.62 17.42 -4.61
C GLU A 70 23.71 16.42 -4.96
N TRP A 71 24.54 16.03 -3.99
CA TRP A 71 25.64 15.07 -4.25
C TRP A 71 25.11 13.72 -4.74
N LEU A 72 24.06 13.19 -4.10
CA LEU A 72 23.41 11.94 -4.51
C LEU A 72 22.76 12.06 -5.88
N ARG A 73 22.17 13.23 -6.19
CA ARG A 73 21.56 13.51 -7.50
C ARG A 73 22.60 13.55 -8.61
N ASN A 74 23.68 14.30 -8.43
CA ASN A 74 24.76 14.45 -9.43
C ASN A 74 25.47 13.12 -9.71
N ASN A 75 25.54 12.24 -8.71
CA ASN A 75 26.11 10.90 -8.83
C ASN A 75 25.07 9.79 -9.03
N SER A 76 23.83 10.14 -9.38
CA SER A 76 22.74 9.16 -9.54
C SER A 76 22.98 8.14 -10.65
N TYR A 77 23.88 8.41 -11.58
CA TYR A 77 24.31 7.46 -12.61
C TYR A 77 24.99 6.20 -12.02
N LEU A 78 25.67 6.33 -10.88
CA LEU A 78 26.28 5.19 -10.17
C LEU A 78 25.19 4.28 -9.59
N ALA A 79 24.23 4.89 -8.89
CA ALA A 79 23.07 4.17 -8.36
C ALA A 79 22.28 3.51 -9.49
N GLY A 80 22.08 4.21 -10.60
CA GLY A 80 21.39 3.67 -11.77
C GLY A 80 22.11 2.48 -12.40
N PHE A 81 23.43 2.52 -12.53
CA PHE A 81 24.19 1.37 -13.03
C PHE A 81 24.01 0.13 -12.13
N VAL A 82 24.10 0.29 -10.81
CA VAL A 82 23.93 -0.85 -9.88
C VAL A 82 22.49 -1.35 -9.88
N LEU A 83 21.49 -0.47 -9.95
CA LEU A 83 20.07 -0.86 -10.04
C LEU A 83 19.79 -1.64 -11.32
N TYR A 84 20.35 -1.21 -12.46
CA TYR A 84 20.26 -1.92 -13.72
C TYR A 84 20.88 -3.32 -13.63
N LEU A 85 22.10 -3.43 -13.08
CA LEU A 85 22.76 -4.70 -12.87
C LEU A 85 21.95 -5.63 -11.95
N CYS A 86 21.37 -5.08 -10.87
CA CYS A 86 20.53 -5.86 -9.97
C CYS A 86 19.28 -6.39 -10.70
N TYR A 87 18.61 -5.54 -11.46
CA TYR A 87 17.44 -5.95 -12.23
C TYR A 87 17.76 -7.08 -13.24
N ASP A 88 18.85 -6.94 -14.01
CA ASP A 88 19.29 -7.94 -15.00
C ASP A 88 19.62 -9.28 -14.32
N LEU A 89 20.41 -9.23 -13.25
CA LEU A 89 20.77 -10.38 -12.42
C LEU A 89 19.57 -11.09 -11.81
N GLU A 90 18.56 -10.34 -11.39
CA GLU A 90 17.34 -10.87 -10.80
C GLU A 90 16.51 -11.62 -11.86
N THR A 91 16.31 -11.01 -13.03
CA THR A 91 15.61 -11.65 -14.16
C THR A 91 16.26 -12.98 -14.54
N GLU A 92 17.58 -12.99 -14.71
CA GLU A 92 18.31 -14.20 -15.06
C GLU A 92 18.25 -15.25 -13.93
N THR A 93 18.28 -14.83 -12.67
CA THR A 93 18.12 -15.74 -11.53
C THR A 93 16.74 -16.42 -11.54
N HIS A 94 15.68 -15.70 -11.90
CA HIS A 94 14.34 -16.29 -12.05
C HIS A 94 14.28 -17.31 -13.19
N LEU A 95 14.92 -17.04 -14.32
CA LEU A 95 15.03 -18.01 -15.42
C LEU A 95 15.78 -19.28 -14.96
N LEU A 96 16.87 -19.13 -14.20
CA LEU A 96 17.60 -20.26 -13.61
C LEU A 96 16.73 -21.08 -12.65
N ILE A 97 15.90 -20.42 -11.83
CA ILE A 97 14.96 -21.09 -10.93
C ILE A 97 13.92 -21.91 -11.71
N CYS A 98 13.38 -21.35 -12.80
CA CYS A 98 12.48 -22.06 -13.71
C CYS A 98 13.13 -23.33 -14.28
N ILE A 99 14.38 -23.22 -14.74
CA ILE A 99 15.06 -24.30 -15.46
C ILE A 99 15.57 -25.40 -14.53
N ASN A 100 16.09 -25.04 -13.34
CA ASN A 100 16.53 -25.97 -12.30
C ASN A 100 15.44 -26.98 -11.88
N ARG A 101 14.16 -26.70 -12.18
CA ARG A 101 13.03 -27.60 -11.91
C ARG A 101 12.83 -28.68 -12.99
N ILE A 102 13.43 -28.51 -14.16
CA ILE A 102 13.24 -29.36 -15.33
C ILE A 102 14.52 -30.14 -15.66
N THR A 103 15.69 -29.50 -15.58
CA THR A 103 16.97 -30.11 -15.91
C THR A 103 18.03 -29.82 -14.84
N SER A 104 18.97 -30.75 -14.66
CA SER A 104 20.05 -30.67 -13.67
C SER A 104 21.34 -30.04 -14.22
N THR A 105 21.31 -29.48 -15.43
CA THR A 105 22.49 -29.00 -16.16
C THR A 105 22.82 -27.54 -15.80
N PHE A 106 23.49 -27.32 -14.67
CA PHE A 106 23.85 -25.97 -14.18
C PHE A 106 24.92 -25.25 -15.01
N ILE A 107 25.78 -25.99 -15.72
CA ILE A 107 27.01 -25.43 -16.31
C ILE A 107 26.70 -24.50 -17.50
N PHE A 108 25.88 -24.94 -18.46
CA PHE A 108 25.53 -24.13 -19.64
C PHE A 108 24.76 -22.86 -19.28
N LEU A 109 24.00 -22.91 -18.20
CA LEU A 109 23.19 -21.81 -17.69
C LEU A 109 24.00 -20.81 -16.86
N ALA A 110 24.98 -21.29 -16.09
CA ALA A 110 25.96 -20.42 -15.44
C ALA A 110 26.83 -19.67 -16.48
N ILE A 111 27.15 -20.32 -17.60
CA ILE A 111 27.86 -19.66 -18.72
C ILE A 111 26.99 -18.57 -19.35
N LEU A 112 25.71 -18.85 -19.62
CA LEU A 112 24.77 -17.85 -20.14
C LEU A 112 24.66 -16.64 -19.21
N TRP A 113 24.55 -16.88 -17.90
CA TRP A 113 24.52 -15.83 -16.88
C TRP A 113 25.78 -14.96 -16.89
N VAL A 114 26.97 -15.56 -16.99
CA VAL A 114 28.24 -14.82 -17.10
C VAL A 114 28.28 -14.01 -18.39
N VAL A 115 27.80 -14.56 -19.51
CA VAL A 115 27.76 -13.84 -20.80
C VAL A 115 26.80 -12.65 -20.74
N CYS A 116 25.58 -12.80 -20.21
CA CYS A 116 24.63 -11.70 -20.03
C CYS A 116 25.19 -10.62 -19.09
N LEU A 117 25.79 -11.01 -17.97
CA LEU A 117 26.45 -10.08 -17.05
C LEU A 117 27.58 -9.29 -17.74
N LEU A 118 28.41 -9.97 -18.52
CA LEU A 118 29.48 -9.32 -19.28
C LEU A 118 28.91 -8.35 -20.32
N ILE A 119 27.81 -8.71 -21.00
CA ILE A 119 27.12 -7.80 -21.93
C ILE A 119 26.64 -6.55 -21.17
N SER A 120 25.99 -6.70 -20.01
CA SER A 120 25.47 -5.59 -19.22
C SER A 120 26.58 -4.67 -18.67
N ILE A 121 27.73 -5.23 -18.29
CA ILE A 121 28.90 -4.49 -17.79
C ILE A 121 29.71 -3.84 -18.91
N ILE A 122 29.70 -4.39 -20.13
CA ILE A 122 30.54 -3.92 -21.24
C ILE A 122 29.76 -2.98 -22.15
N VAL A 123 28.56 -3.36 -22.59
CA VAL A 123 27.81 -2.66 -23.63
C VAL A 123 27.30 -1.30 -23.16
N PHE A 124 26.67 -1.23 -21.99
CA PHE A 124 26.11 0.04 -21.49
C PHE A 124 27.19 1.08 -21.15
N PRO A 125 28.27 0.74 -20.41
CA PRO A 125 29.34 1.69 -20.13
C PRO A 125 30.11 2.14 -21.38
N LEU A 126 30.40 1.25 -22.33
CA LEU A 126 31.11 1.61 -23.56
C LEU A 126 30.26 2.43 -24.54
N SER A 127 28.94 2.28 -24.50
CA SER A 127 28.01 3.05 -25.35
C SER A 127 27.79 4.49 -24.88
N GLY A 128 28.26 4.86 -23.68
CA GLY A 128 28.00 6.16 -23.06
C GLY A 128 26.55 6.35 -22.58
N CYS A 129 25.73 5.29 -22.60
CA CYS A 129 24.34 5.31 -22.16
C CYS A 129 24.25 5.03 -20.65
N GLN A 130 23.84 6.03 -19.88
CA GLN A 130 23.74 5.94 -18.43
C GLN A 130 22.29 6.02 -17.97
N MET A 131 21.98 5.34 -16.87
CA MET A 131 20.69 5.48 -16.18
C MET A 131 20.87 6.44 -15.01
N TYR A 132 20.19 7.58 -15.00
CA TYR A 132 20.33 8.61 -13.97
C TYR A 132 18.96 9.08 -13.46
N TYR A 133 18.94 9.71 -12.29
CA TYR A 133 17.71 10.20 -11.67
C TYR A 133 17.26 11.52 -12.33
N ASP A 134 16.03 11.54 -12.81
CA ASP A 134 15.39 12.71 -13.40
C ASP A 134 14.35 13.30 -12.43
N ALA A 135 14.52 14.58 -12.07
CA ALA A 135 13.65 15.25 -11.10
C ALA A 135 12.27 15.62 -11.67
N GLU A 136 12.14 15.82 -12.99
CA GLU A 136 10.85 16.18 -13.60
C GLU A 136 9.88 14.99 -13.59
N ILE A 137 10.44 13.79 -13.78
CA ILE A 137 9.71 12.53 -13.87
C ILE A 137 9.76 11.75 -12.54
N MET A 138 10.62 12.17 -11.60
CA MET A 138 10.79 11.60 -10.27
C MET A 138 11.17 10.10 -10.30
N THR A 139 11.98 9.71 -11.27
CA THR A 139 12.41 8.32 -11.49
C THR A 139 13.76 8.29 -12.19
N LEU A 140 14.40 7.12 -12.17
CA LEU A 140 15.55 6.86 -13.02
C LEU A 140 15.12 6.67 -14.48
N ILE A 141 15.87 7.29 -15.39
CA ILE A 141 15.69 7.17 -16.84
C ILE A 141 17.06 6.94 -17.50
N TYR A 142 17.05 6.34 -18.68
CA TYR A 142 18.22 6.28 -19.53
C TYR A 142 18.47 7.61 -20.25
N THR A 143 19.74 7.84 -20.62
CA THR A 143 20.14 8.95 -21.49
C THR A 143 19.22 9.10 -22.69
N ARG A 144 18.64 10.30 -22.87
CA ARG A 144 17.63 10.61 -23.90
C ARG A 144 18.22 10.85 -25.30
N THR A 145 19.23 10.10 -25.71
CA THR A 145 19.74 10.15 -27.10
C THR A 145 19.08 9.04 -27.93
N PRO A 146 18.83 9.25 -29.24
CA PRO A 146 18.22 8.23 -30.10
C PRO A 146 18.99 6.91 -30.10
N SER A 147 20.33 6.98 -30.07
CA SER A 147 21.20 5.80 -29.98
C SER A 147 21.00 5.02 -28.68
N CYS A 148 20.92 5.70 -27.54
CA CYS A 148 20.70 5.05 -26.24
C CYS A 148 19.28 4.50 -26.10
N GLN A 149 18.28 5.16 -26.66
CA GLN A 149 16.91 4.67 -26.68
C GLN A 149 16.75 3.43 -27.56
N ASN A 150 17.41 3.38 -28.73
CA ASN A 150 17.41 2.18 -29.57
C ASN A 150 18.16 1.03 -28.89
N LEU A 151 19.31 1.31 -28.25
CA LEU A 151 20.07 0.29 -27.53
C LEU A 151 19.26 -0.28 -26.36
N THR A 152 18.59 0.55 -25.56
CA THR A 152 17.71 0.09 -24.48
C THR A 152 16.50 -0.68 -24.99
N LEU A 153 15.90 -0.27 -26.11
CA LEU A 153 14.78 -1.01 -26.70
C LEU A 153 15.19 -2.43 -27.12
N ILE A 154 16.39 -2.59 -27.71
CA ILE A 154 16.84 -3.87 -28.25
C ILE A 154 17.45 -4.74 -27.14
N ALA A 155 18.45 -4.21 -26.44
CA ALA A 155 19.27 -4.96 -25.50
C ALA A 155 18.59 -5.15 -24.15
N ASP A 156 17.82 -4.17 -23.68
CA ASP A 156 17.11 -4.28 -22.41
C ASP A 156 15.69 -4.83 -22.64
N PHE A 157 14.81 -4.09 -23.31
CA PHE A 157 13.41 -4.51 -23.47
C PHE A 157 13.27 -5.81 -24.28
N GLY A 158 13.89 -5.91 -25.46
CA GLY A 158 13.75 -7.07 -26.33
C GLY A 158 14.24 -8.38 -25.69
N LEU A 159 15.43 -8.35 -25.08
CA LEU A 159 16.02 -9.51 -24.41
C LEU A 159 15.16 -9.95 -23.20
N HIS A 160 14.76 -9.00 -22.35
CA HIS A 160 13.94 -9.31 -21.18
C HIS A 160 12.54 -9.84 -21.55
N MET A 161 11.95 -9.38 -22.66
CA MET A 161 10.69 -9.93 -23.15
C MET A 161 10.83 -11.38 -23.63
N CYS A 162 11.96 -11.74 -24.24
CA CYS A 162 12.26 -13.12 -24.59
C CYS A 162 12.40 -14.01 -23.34
N VAL A 163 13.17 -13.54 -22.35
CA VAL A 163 13.35 -14.25 -21.06
C VAL A 163 12.01 -14.43 -20.34
N LEU A 164 11.20 -13.36 -20.27
CA LEU A 164 9.88 -13.39 -19.65
C LEU A 164 8.92 -14.37 -20.34
N THR A 165 8.95 -14.41 -21.68
CA THR A 165 8.16 -15.38 -22.45
C THR A 165 8.60 -16.82 -22.13
N ALA A 166 9.90 -17.07 -22.05
CA ALA A 166 10.44 -18.37 -21.66
C ALA A 166 10.00 -18.75 -20.24
N MET A 167 10.08 -17.84 -19.27
CA MET A 167 9.63 -18.06 -17.89
C MET A 167 8.15 -18.45 -17.83
N ILE A 168 7.27 -17.74 -18.53
CA ILE A 168 5.82 -18.05 -18.57
C ILE A 168 5.57 -19.48 -19.11
N VAL A 169 6.28 -19.87 -20.18
CA VAL A 169 6.15 -21.20 -20.77
C VAL A 169 6.66 -22.28 -19.80
N LEU A 170 7.85 -22.12 -19.25
CA LEU A 170 8.46 -23.09 -18.33
C LEU A 170 7.63 -23.28 -17.06
N ASN A 171 7.05 -22.20 -16.53
CA ASN A 171 6.15 -22.26 -15.39
C ASN A 171 4.84 -22.98 -15.69
N SER A 172 4.26 -22.73 -16.85
CA SER A 172 3.05 -23.43 -17.31
C SER A 172 3.31 -24.93 -17.39
N ILE A 173 4.45 -25.34 -17.96
CA ILE A 173 4.88 -26.73 -18.03
C ILE A 173 5.08 -27.32 -16.63
N THR A 174 5.80 -26.62 -15.75
CA THR A 174 6.11 -27.09 -14.39
C THR A 174 4.84 -27.26 -13.55
N PHE A 175 3.90 -26.32 -13.64
CA PHE A 175 2.62 -26.40 -12.95
C PHE A 175 1.77 -27.59 -13.44
N TYR A 176 1.74 -27.81 -14.76
CA TYR A 176 1.07 -28.97 -15.35
C TYR A 176 1.69 -30.29 -14.85
N GLN A 177 3.02 -30.41 -14.89
CA GLN A 177 3.73 -31.60 -14.41
C GLN A 177 3.49 -31.85 -12.91
N PHE A 178 3.51 -30.80 -12.10
CA PHE A 178 3.22 -30.90 -10.67
C PHE A 178 1.80 -31.40 -10.42
N ARG A 179 0.78 -30.84 -11.07
CA ARG A 179 -0.60 -31.32 -10.94
C ARG A 179 -0.73 -32.80 -11.31
N ARG A 180 -0.03 -33.24 -12.35
CA ARG A 180 -0.01 -34.66 -12.78
C ARG A 180 0.64 -35.56 -11.73
N LYS A 181 1.84 -35.22 -11.24
CA LYS A 181 2.59 -36.03 -10.25
C LYS A 181 1.93 -36.03 -8.87
N ASN A 182 1.32 -34.92 -8.45
CA ASN A 182 0.69 -34.79 -7.13
C ASN A 182 -0.63 -35.60 -7.04
N ARG A 183 -1.36 -35.79 -8.15
CA ARG A 183 -2.48 -36.75 -8.23
C ARG A 183 -2.01 -38.20 -8.09
N ALA A 184 -0.82 -38.55 -8.59
CA ALA A 184 -0.27 -39.90 -8.50
C ALA A 184 0.32 -40.21 -7.11
N MET A 185 0.97 -39.24 -6.45
CA MET A 185 1.65 -39.41 -5.15
C MET A 185 0.70 -39.54 -3.95
N PHE A 186 -0.51 -38.96 -4.00
CA PHE A 186 -1.45 -39.01 -2.88
C PHE A 186 -1.94 -40.43 -2.58
N ASN A 187 -1.81 -41.36 -3.53
CA ASN A 187 -2.29 -42.73 -3.41
C ASN A 187 -1.23 -43.73 -2.87
N SER A 188 0.04 -43.33 -2.65
CA SER A 188 1.12 -44.29 -2.35
C SER A 188 2.05 -43.98 -1.16
N LEU A 189 1.81 -42.90 -0.40
CA LEU A 189 2.76 -42.42 0.62
C LEU A 189 2.36 -42.77 2.05
N ASN A 190 3.02 -43.77 2.65
CA ASN A 190 2.79 -44.19 4.06
C ASN A 190 3.84 -43.65 5.06
N HIS A 191 4.92 -42.99 4.62
CA HIS A 191 6.04 -42.61 5.50
C HIS A 191 6.10 -41.11 5.84
N ALA A 192 6.35 -40.76 7.10
CA ALA A 192 6.36 -39.38 7.60
C ALA A 192 7.47 -38.49 6.98
N SER A 193 8.64 -39.07 6.65
CA SER A 193 9.75 -38.35 6.01
C SER A 193 9.43 -37.93 4.57
N SER A 194 8.78 -38.80 3.79
CA SER A 194 8.33 -38.49 2.43
C SER A 194 7.21 -37.45 2.40
N LEU A 195 6.32 -37.46 3.39
CA LEU A 195 5.31 -36.41 3.58
C LEU A 195 5.94 -35.02 3.84
N ARG A 196 6.99 -34.95 4.67
CA ARG A 196 7.74 -33.70 4.91
C ARG A 196 8.43 -33.19 3.63
N LYS A 197 9.05 -34.07 2.86
CA LYS A 197 9.69 -33.73 1.58
C LYS A 197 8.67 -33.19 0.57
N ALA A 198 7.55 -33.89 0.39
CA ALA A 198 6.46 -33.46 -0.50
C ALA A 198 5.84 -32.11 -0.07
N LYS A 199 5.71 -31.86 1.24
CA LYS A 199 5.27 -30.56 1.77
C LYS A 199 6.26 -29.44 1.44
N SER A 200 7.56 -29.70 1.57
CA SER A 200 8.62 -28.74 1.21
C SER A 200 8.60 -28.40 -0.29
N GLU A 201 8.48 -29.42 -1.15
CA GLU A 201 8.42 -29.22 -2.61
C GLU A 201 7.19 -28.40 -3.04
N ARG A 202 6.03 -28.66 -2.41
CA ARG A 202 4.81 -27.86 -2.63
C ARG A 202 5.01 -26.40 -2.22
N ASN A 203 5.67 -26.16 -1.09
CA ASN A 203 5.95 -24.81 -0.61
C ASN A 203 6.92 -24.07 -1.55
N PHE A 204 7.97 -24.73 -2.05
CA PHE A 204 8.86 -24.16 -3.05
C PHE A 204 8.13 -23.82 -4.35
N LEU A 205 7.21 -24.68 -4.80
CA LEU A 205 6.40 -24.37 -5.99
C LEU A 205 5.51 -23.13 -5.77
N ARG A 206 4.86 -23.02 -4.60
CA ARG A 206 4.05 -21.85 -4.25
C ARG A 206 4.90 -20.57 -4.22
N GLN A 207 6.08 -20.64 -3.61
CA GLN A 207 7.01 -19.51 -3.53
C GLN A 207 7.30 -18.93 -4.91
N THR A 208 7.77 -19.79 -5.82
CA THR A 208 8.18 -19.41 -7.17
C THR A 208 7.00 -18.90 -8.01
N PHE A 209 5.86 -19.59 -7.96
CA PHE A 209 4.67 -19.14 -8.66
C PHE A 209 4.26 -17.71 -8.28
N TYR A 210 4.25 -17.39 -6.98
CA TYR A 210 3.91 -16.05 -6.51
C TYR A 210 4.96 -15.02 -6.91
N GLN A 211 6.25 -15.32 -6.72
CA GLN A 211 7.37 -14.43 -7.05
C GLN A 211 7.38 -14.06 -8.54
N GLU A 212 7.35 -15.07 -9.40
CA GLU A 212 7.47 -14.87 -10.84
C GLU A 212 6.21 -14.23 -11.43
N SER A 213 5.02 -14.57 -10.92
CA SER A 213 3.78 -13.90 -11.37
C SER A 213 3.81 -12.41 -11.07
N ALA A 214 4.27 -12.02 -9.88
CA ALA A 214 4.39 -10.60 -9.52
C ALA A 214 5.48 -9.90 -10.35
N TYR A 215 6.61 -10.58 -10.60
CA TYR A 215 7.70 -10.07 -11.43
C TYR A 215 7.27 -9.83 -12.88
N VAL A 216 6.58 -10.80 -13.49
CA VAL A 216 6.02 -10.69 -14.84
C VAL A 216 5.06 -9.50 -14.94
N VAL A 217 4.17 -9.33 -13.97
CA VAL A 217 3.22 -8.21 -13.94
C VAL A 217 3.96 -6.88 -13.86
N ALA A 218 4.91 -6.74 -12.92
CA ALA A 218 5.69 -5.52 -12.75
C ALA A 218 6.45 -5.13 -14.04
N LEU A 219 7.08 -6.12 -14.70
CA LEU A 219 7.84 -5.92 -15.91
C LEU A 219 6.96 -5.50 -17.10
N LEU A 220 5.85 -6.22 -17.32
CA LEU A 220 4.90 -5.88 -18.38
C LEU A 220 4.28 -4.50 -18.18
N THR A 221 3.95 -4.13 -16.93
CA THR A 221 3.45 -2.78 -16.64
C THR A 221 4.49 -1.71 -16.89
N TYR A 222 5.76 -1.97 -16.57
CA TYR A 222 6.84 -1.00 -16.75
C TYR A 222 7.07 -0.70 -18.23
N PHE A 223 7.25 -1.74 -19.05
CA PHE A 223 7.61 -1.55 -20.46
C PHE A 223 6.44 -1.24 -21.39
N LEU A 224 5.28 -1.90 -21.23
CA LEU A 224 4.15 -1.71 -22.16
C LEU A 224 3.35 -0.43 -21.88
N LEU A 225 3.30 0.00 -20.62
CA LEU A 225 2.50 1.17 -20.21
C LEU A 225 3.37 2.41 -19.96
N GLY A 226 4.68 2.26 -19.84
CA GLY A 226 5.64 3.37 -19.67
C GLY A 226 5.63 4.40 -20.79
N THR A 227 5.34 3.97 -22.02
CA THR A 227 5.31 4.85 -23.19
C THR A 227 3.93 5.47 -23.45
N VAL A 228 2.88 4.96 -22.80
CA VAL A 228 1.48 5.36 -23.05
C VAL A 228 0.91 6.25 -21.94
N LEU A 229 1.48 6.18 -20.73
CA LEU A 229 0.97 6.88 -19.56
C LEU A 229 1.62 8.26 -19.36
N GLU A 230 0.95 9.30 -19.88
CA GLU A 230 1.36 10.70 -19.69
C GLU A 230 1.02 11.27 -18.30
N ALA A 231 0.02 10.71 -17.62
CA ALA A 231 -0.43 11.19 -16.32
C ALA A 231 0.52 10.76 -15.18
N LYS A 232 1.14 11.73 -14.49
CA LYS A 232 2.14 11.51 -13.43
C LYS A 232 1.70 10.54 -12.33
N TRP A 233 0.51 10.75 -11.75
CA TRP A 233 -0.04 9.88 -10.71
C TRP A 233 -0.36 8.47 -11.21
N LEU A 234 -0.81 8.34 -12.46
CA LEU A 234 -1.09 7.04 -13.07
C LEU A 234 0.21 6.28 -13.36
N ARG A 235 1.24 6.99 -13.82
CA ARG A 235 2.60 6.47 -13.97
C ARG A 235 3.16 5.99 -12.63
N PHE A 236 2.96 6.74 -11.55
CA PHE A 236 3.34 6.29 -10.21
C PHE A 236 2.63 4.99 -9.81
N VAL A 237 1.29 4.96 -9.86
CA VAL A 237 0.49 3.80 -9.40
C VAL A 237 0.71 2.55 -10.26
N VAL A 238 0.89 2.71 -11.56
CA VAL A 238 0.94 1.59 -12.51
C VAL A 238 2.37 1.11 -12.76
N ILE A 239 3.38 1.97 -12.58
CA ILE A 239 4.77 1.65 -12.94
C ILE A 239 5.67 1.64 -11.72
N LEU A 240 5.79 2.78 -11.05
CA LEU A 240 6.75 2.92 -9.94
C LEU A 240 6.34 2.09 -8.73
N LEU A 241 5.04 2.07 -8.40
CA LEU A 241 4.52 1.35 -7.25
C LEU A 241 4.72 -0.17 -7.38
N PRO A 242 4.36 -0.84 -8.50
CA PRO A 242 4.71 -2.24 -8.71
C PRO A 242 6.21 -2.50 -8.73
N TRP A 243 6.99 -1.60 -9.34
CA TRP A 243 8.44 -1.76 -9.50
C TRP A 243 9.20 -1.72 -8.17
N TYR A 244 8.96 -0.72 -7.32
CA TYR A 244 9.62 -0.69 -6.00
C TYR A 244 9.10 -1.76 -5.05
N PHE A 245 7.81 -2.14 -5.18
CA PHE A 245 7.21 -3.14 -4.31
C PHE A 245 7.59 -4.57 -4.68
N VAL A 246 7.87 -4.88 -5.96
CA VAL A 246 8.14 -6.26 -6.38
C VAL A 246 9.41 -6.83 -5.72
N HIS A 247 10.46 -6.02 -5.56
CA HIS A 247 11.70 -6.44 -4.89
C HIS A 247 11.51 -6.68 -3.39
N ALA A 248 10.64 -5.91 -2.72
CA ALA A 248 10.26 -6.19 -1.33
C ALA A 248 9.36 -7.44 -1.22
N TYR A 249 8.42 -7.59 -2.14
CA TYR A 249 7.49 -8.71 -2.23
C TYR A 249 8.22 -10.05 -2.37
N GLN A 250 9.33 -10.10 -3.11
CA GLN A 250 10.09 -11.33 -3.31
C GLN A 250 10.55 -11.99 -2.02
N ALA A 251 11.28 -11.28 -1.16
CA ALA A 251 11.70 -11.85 0.12
C ALA A 251 10.54 -12.12 1.07
N MET A 252 9.50 -11.29 1.06
CA MET A 252 8.29 -11.57 1.84
C MET A 252 7.69 -12.93 1.45
N VAL A 253 7.56 -13.22 0.15
CA VAL A 253 7.07 -14.52 -0.33
C VAL A 253 8.02 -15.65 0.05
N THR A 254 9.33 -15.47 -0.08
CA THR A 254 10.33 -16.46 0.37
C THR A 254 10.14 -16.80 1.84
N ILE A 255 10.02 -15.79 2.70
CA ILE A 255 9.84 -15.99 4.15
C ILE A 255 8.50 -16.68 4.42
N LEU A 256 7.40 -16.21 3.83
CA LEU A 256 6.06 -16.76 4.07
C LEU A 256 5.91 -18.22 3.61
N CYS A 257 6.53 -18.58 2.48
CA CYS A 257 6.44 -19.93 1.94
C CYS A 257 7.36 -20.93 2.66
N ASN A 258 8.31 -20.47 3.48
CA ASN A 258 9.26 -21.31 4.20
C ASN A 258 9.04 -21.21 5.72
N PRO A 259 8.24 -22.11 6.34
CA PRO A 259 7.87 -22.00 7.75
C PRO A 259 9.05 -21.96 8.72
N GLU A 260 10.11 -22.71 8.43
CA GLU A 260 11.32 -22.74 9.26
C GLU A 260 12.10 -21.42 9.15
N LEU A 261 12.22 -20.87 7.93
CA LEU A 261 12.82 -19.56 7.71
C LEU A 261 11.98 -18.47 8.39
N LYS A 262 10.65 -18.50 8.25
CA LYS A 262 9.72 -17.61 8.93
C LYS A 262 9.93 -17.58 10.43
N LYS A 263 10.02 -18.75 11.07
CA LYS A 263 10.27 -18.85 12.52
C LYS A 263 11.60 -18.21 12.90
N ILE A 264 12.68 -18.49 12.15
CA ILE A 264 14.01 -17.91 12.40
C ILE A 264 13.98 -16.40 12.23
N CYS A 265 13.44 -15.90 11.11
CA CYS A 265 13.33 -14.46 10.85
C CYS A 265 12.50 -13.76 11.93
N ILE A 266 11.31 -14.26 12.28
CA ILE A 266 10.48 -13.66 13.34
C ILE A 266 11.22 -13.68 14.68
N ARG A 267 11.86 -14.80 15.04
CA ARG A 267 12.64 -14.89 16.29
C ARG A 267 13.81 -13.90 16.30
N LYS A 268 14.51 -13.75 15.17
CA LYS A 268 15.66 -12.85 15.03
C LYS A 268 15.25 -11.38 14.92
N TRP A 269 14.14 -11.06 14.26
CA TRP A 269 13.55 -9.72 14.26
C TRP A 269 13.02 -9.31 15.63
N ARG A 270 12.50 -10.25 16.41
CA ARG A 270 12.21 -10.03 17.83
C ARG A 270 13.49 -9.77 18.66
N LEU A 271 14.64 -10.33 18.26
CA LEU A 271 15.94 -10.15 18.93
C LEU A 271 16.76 -8.96 18.40
N CYS A 272 16.54 -8.51 17.17
CA CYS A 272 16.98 -7.19 16.67
C CYS A 272 16.16 -6.15 17.41
N ASP A 273 16.67 -5.78 18.58
CA ASP A 273 16.07 -4.98 19.64
C ASP A 273 14.80 -4.22 19.23
N ALA A 274 13.68 -4.95 19.17
CA ALA A 274 12.36 -4.35 19.05
C ALA A 274 12.04 -3.52 20.30
N LYS A 275 12.87 -3.58 21.37
CA LYS A 275 12.79 -2.64 22.48
C LYS A 275 12.91 -1.20 22.00
N GLY A 276 13.72 -0.89 21.00
CA GLY A 276 13.76 0.46 20.43
C GLY A 276 12.42 0.84 19.80
N LEU A 277 11.87 0.00 18.92
CA LEU A 277 10.57 0.26 18.27
C LEU A 277 9.39 0.25 19.24
N VAL A 278 9.40 -0.61 20.26
CA VAL A 278 8.41 -0.66 21.33
C VAL A 278 8.55 0.58 22.22
N GLN A 279 9.77 0.99 22.56
CA GLN A 279 10.04 2.21 23.31
C GLN A 279 9.62 3.45 22.52
N PHE A 280 9.71 3.47 21.19
CA PHE A 280 9.20 4.57 20.36
C PHE A 280 7.73 4.38 19.93
N SER A 281 7.07 3.29 20.34
CA SER A 281 5.71 2.98 19.89
C SER A 281 4.68 3.96 20.42
N HIS A 282 4.93 4.59 21.58
CA HIS A 282 4.07 5.64 22.12
C HIS A 282 3.93 6.84 21.18
N PHE A 283 4.98 7.21 20.43
CA PHE A 283 4.89 8.31 19.44
C PHE A 283 4.00 7.94 18.25
N LEU A 284 4.05 6.68 17.81
CA LEU A 284 3.14 6.18 16.78
C LEU A 284 1.70 6.15 17.27
N GLY A 285 1.50 5.75 18.53
CA GLY A 285 0.19 5.79 19.15
C GLY A 285 -0.34 7.21 19.35
N LEU A 286 0.50 8.16 19.79
CA LEU A 286 0.16 9.58 19.88
C LEU A 286 -0.29 10.13 18.52
N ALA A 287 0.43 9.81 17.45
CA ALA A 287 0.06 10.22 16.10
C ALA A 287 -1.28 9.59 15.67
N ALA A 288 -1.49 8.30 15.96
CA ALA A 288 -2.74 7.61 15.67
C ALA A 288 -3.93 8.24 16.41
N MET A 289 -3.79 8.52 17.71
CA MET A 289 -4.81 9.18 18.52
C MET A 289 -5.08 10.62 18.06
N THR A 290 -4.03 11.36 17.67
CA THR A 290 -4.21 12.72 17.13
C THR A 290 -5.05 12.70 15.86
N VAL A 291 -4.76 11.76 14.93
CA VAL A 291 -5.54 11.61 13.70
C VAL A 291 -6.97 11.17 13.99
N TYR A 292 -7.17 10.29 14.98
CA TYR A 292 -8.48 9.85 15.44
C TYR A 292 -9.33 11.03 15.94
N GLU A 293 -8.78 11.86 16.83
CA GLU A 293 -9.45 13.05 17.36
C GLU A 293 -9.78 14.08 16.26
N VAL A 294 -8.83 14.33 15.36
CA VAL A 294 -9.05 15.19 14.20
C VAL A 294 -10.19 14.65 13.33
N SER A 295 -10.28 13.33 13.14
CA SER A 295 -11.34 12.69 12.36
C SER A 295 -12.72 12.91 12.99
N ASN A 296 -12.87 12.65 14.29
CA ASN A 296 -14.14 12.83 15.00
C ASN A 296 -14.62 14.30 14.98
N GLN A 297 -13.71 15.24 15.24
CA GLN A 297 -14.02 16.68 15.17
C GLN A 297 -14.33 17.14 13.75
N SER A 298 -13.65 16.58 12.74
CA SER A 298 -13.93 16.88 11.33
C SER A 298 -15.33 16.42 10.91
N HIS A 299 -15.77 15.25 11.39
CA HIS A 299 -17.14 14.76 11.16
C HIS A 299 -18.19 15.73 11.73
N LEU A 300 -17.97 16.23 12.95
CA LEU A 300 -18.84 17.25 13.54
C LEU A 300 -18.81 18.55 12.74
N LEU A 301 -17.64 19.02 12.31
CA LEU A 301 -17.49 20.24 11.50
C LEU A 301 -18.24 20.12 10.16
N ILE A 302 -18.17 18.96 9.50
CA ILE A 302 -18.91 18.68 8.27
C ILE A 302 -20.42 18.70 8.53
N ALA A 303 -20.88 18.12 9.64
CA ALA A 303 -22.29 18.14 10.01
C ALA A 303 -22.79 19.58 10.28
N LEU A 304 -22.00 20.38 11.01
CA LEU A 304 -22.27 21.79 11.28
C LEU A 304 -22.28 22.63 10.01
N ASN A 305 -21.36 22.40 9.07
CA ASN A 305 -21.35 23.05 7.77
C ASN A 305 -22.69 22.86 7.04
N ARG A 306 -23.15 21.60 6.93
CA ARG A 306 -24.42 21.26 6.27
C ARG A 306 -25.62 21.85 7.02
N PHE A 307 -25.61 21.79 8.35
CA PHE A 307 -26.64 22.39 9.19
C PHE A 307 -26.74 23.90 8.94
N CYS A 308 -25.62 24.61 8.93
CA CYS A 308 -25.58 26.04 8.67
C CYS A 308 -26.08 26.38 7.26
N ALA A 309 -25.73 25.57 6.25
CA ALA A 309 -26.20 25.77 4.88
C ALA A 309 -27.74 25.70 4.77
N VAL A 310 -28.37 24.81 5.55
CA VAL A 310 -29.81 24.59 5.51
C VAL A 310 -30.57 25.58 6.41
N PHE A 311 -30.14 25.76 7.66
CA PHE A 311 -30.85 26.56 8.66
C PHE A 311 -30.42 28.04 8.72
N MET A 312 -29.14 28.33 8.47
CA MET A 312 -28.54 29.66 8.68
C MET A 312 -27.93 30.23 7.39
N ARG A 313 -28.74 30.23 6.32
CA ARG A 313 -28.30 30.59 4.95
C ARG A 313 -27.65 31.97 4.85
N SER A 314 -28.08 32.94 5.67
CA SER A 314 -27.54 34.31 5.71
C SER A 314 -26.16 34.42 6.37
N HIS A 315 -25.80 33.49 7.25
CA HIS A 315 -24.52 33.48 7.98
C HIS A 315 -23.53 32.45 7.42
N TYR A 316 -24.02 31.48 6.63
CA TYR A 316 -23.22 30.41 6.04
C TYR A 316 -22.00 30.92 5.28
N GLU A 317 -22.18 31.87 4.37
CA GLU A 317 -21.09 32.44 3.55
C GLU A 317 -20.01 33.16 4.38
N LYS A 318 -20.37 33.66 5.57
CA LYS A 318 -19.40 34.28 6.49
C LYS A 318 -18.63 33.24 7.29
N LEU A 319 -19.33 32.24 7.84
CA LEU A 319 -18.75 31.24 8.74
C LEU A 319 -17.97 30.15 7.98
N PHE A 320 -18.52 29.65 6.87
CA PHE A 320 -17.97 28.58 6.04
C PHE A 320 -17.52 29.08 4.67
N SER A 321 -16.91 30.27 4.62
CA SER A 321 -16.12 30.70 3.46
C SER A 321 -14.94 29.74 3.24
N GLU A 322 -14.31 29.78 2.06
CA GLU A 322 -13.12 28.96 1.79
C GLU A 322 -12.02 29.22 2.83
N PHE A 323 -11.82 30.50 3.18
CA PHE A 323 -10.87 30.90 4.22
C PHE A 323 -11.30 30.43 5.60
N GLY A 324 -12.56 30.69 6.00
CA GLY A 324 -13.08 30.28 7.31
C GLY A 324 -13.02 28.76 7.52
N THR A 325 -13.32 27.99 6.48
CA THR A 325 -13.23 26.52 6.52
C THR A 325 -11.79 26.04 6.68
N LYS A 326 -10.82 26.66 5.98
CA LYS A 326 -9.39 26.36 6.17
C LYS A 326 -8.92 26.68 7.59
N VAL A 327 -9.38 27.80 8.17
CA VAL A 327 -9.08 28.19 9.55
C VAL A 327 -9.66 27.19 10.55
N LEU A 328 -10.95 26.85 10.45
CA LEU A 328 -11.59 25.88 11.35
C LEU A 328 -10.94 24.49 11.27
N ARG A 329 -10.60 24.02 10.06
CA ARG A 329 -9.85 22.77 9.88
C ARG A 329 -8.49 22.83 10.60
N ASN A 330 -7.73 23.92 10.44
CA ASN A 330 -6.43 24.04 11.07
C ASN A 330 -6.55 24.13 12.61
N ILE A 331 -7.59 24.79 13.13
CA ILE A 331 -7.89 24.85 14.56
C ILE A 331 -8.13 23.43 15.11
N ILE A 332 -8.90 22.60 14.43
CA ILE A 332 -9.14 21.19 14.82
C ILE A 332 -7.81 20.44 14.95
N TRP A 333 -6.91 20.57 13.96
CA TRP A 333 -5.58 19.94 14.01
C TRP A 333 -4.75 20.41 15.21
N ILE A 334 -4.70 21.72 15.44
CA ILE A 334 -3.94 22.32 16.55
C ILE A 334 -4.49 21.85 17.90
N ILE A 335 -5.80 21.98 18.12
CA ILE A 335 -6.44 21.59 19.39
C ILE A 335 -6.28 20.08 19.64
N SER A 336 -6.54 19.24 18.63
CA SER A 336 -6.41 17.79 18.77
C SER A 336 -4.97 17.38 19.10
N THR A 337 -3.98 18.00 18.45
CA THR A 337 -2.57 17.72 18.72
C THR A 337 -2.18 18.14 20.14
N ILE A 338 -2.55 19.35 20.55
CA ILE A 338 -2.27 19.86 21.91
C ILE A 338 -2.92 18.96 22.96
N MET A 339 -4.19 18.61 22.77
CA MET A 339 -4.92 17.74 23.68
C MET A 339 -4.25 16.36 23.79
N CYS A 340 -3.95 15.70 22.66
CA CYS A 340 -3.31 14.39 22.66
C CYS A 340 -1.91 14.41 23.28
N VAL A 341 -1.12 15.45 23.04
CA VAL A 341 0.21 15.61 23.66
C VAL A 341 0.08 15.78 25.18
N ILE A 342 -0.86 16.61 25.64
CA ILE A 342 -1.09 16.78 27.09
C ILE A 342 -1.51 15.46 27.72
N LEU A 343 -2.52 14.79 27.16
CA LEU A 343 -3.09 13.58 27.75
C LEU A 343 -2.15 12.38 27.69
N TYR A 344 -1.48 12.15 26.55
CA TYR A 344 -0.75 10.89 26.32
C TYR A 344 0.76 10.99 26.49
N GLU A 345 1.35 12.19 26.47
CA GLU A 345 2.79 12.38 26.71
C GLU A 345 3.08 13.08 28.03
N ILE A 346 2.40 14.19 28.33
CA ILE A 346 2.71 14.99 29.54
C ILE A 346 2.14 14.32 30.81
N ILE A 347 0.91 13.84 30.77
CA ILE A 347 0.28 13.13 31.90
C ILE A 347 0.83 11.70 32.03
N GLY A 348 1.42 11.15 30.96
CA GLY A 348 2.04 9.82 30.95
C GLY A 348 1.10 8.65 30.62
N CYS A 349 -0.09 8.93 30.08
CA CYS A 349 -1.01 7.89 29.61
C CYS A 349 -0.68 7.46 28.18
N HIS A 350 0.51 6.89 27.99
CA HIS A 350 1.01 6.51 26.68
C HIS A 350 0.10 5.48 25.99
N PHE A 351 -0.12 5.67 24.69
CA PHE A 351 -0.76 4.68 23.83
C PHE A 351 0.33 3.90 23.10
N GLU A 352 0.78 2.80 23.68
CA GLU A 352 1.99 2.10 23.26
C GLU A 352 1.73 0.62 22.99
N TYR A 353 2.73 -0.06 22.42
CA TYR A 353 2.62 -1.47 22.07
C TYR A 353 2.53 -2.33 23.32
N ASP A 354 1.41 -3.01 23.48
CA ASP A 354 1.14 -3.96 24.55
C ASP A 354 1.37 -5.39 24.07
N ASP A 355 2.23 -6.12 24.78
CA ASP A 355 2.65 -7.47 24.44
C ASP A 355 1.59 -8.53 24.78
N VAL A 356 0.61 -8.19 25.62
CA VAL A 356 -0.53 -9.06 25.95
C VAL A 356 -1.58 -9.04 24.85
N SER A 357 -1.97 -7.86 24.37
CA SER A 357 -2.96 -7.69 23.31
C SER A 357 -2.40 -7.76 21.88
N TRP A 358 -1.07 -7.78 21.73
CA TRP A 358 -0.37 -7.66 20.44
C TRP A 358 -0.82 -6.44 19.62
N SER A 359 -1.23 -5.36 20.31
CA SER A 359 -1.82 -4.17 19.73
C SER A 359 -1.32 -2.90 20.44
N LEU A 360 -1.74 -1.73 19.97
CA LEU A 360 -1.54 -0.50 20.73
C LEU A 360 -2.63 -0.41 21.80
N ALA A 361 -2.22 -0.22 23.04
CA ALA A 361 -3.10 -0.06 24.18
C ALA A 361 -2.61 1.07 25.08
N PHE A 362 -3.52 1.65 25.84
CA PHE A 362 -3.15 2.60 26.88
C PHE A 362 -2.46 1.88 28.03
N VAL A 363 -1.50 2.56 28.65
CA VAL A 363 -0.89 2.10 29.90
C VAL A 363 -1.99 1.74 30.91
N ALA A 364 -1.94 0.52 31.43
CA ALA A 364 -2.98 -0.07 32.27
C ALA A 364 -2.92 0.41 33.74
N THR A 365 -2.98 1.73 33.95
CA THR A 365 -3.14 2.34 35.28
C THR A 365 -4.58 2.78 35.52
N PRO A 366 -5.08 2.73 36.78
CA PRO A 366 -6.43 3.21 37.10
C PRO A 366 -6.67 4.67 36.67
N GLU A 367 -5.66 5.52 36.77
CA GLU A 367 -5.72 6.93 36.38
C GLU A 367 -5.90 7.07 34.87
N CYS A 368 -5.14 6.33 34.06
CA CYS A 368 -5.25 6.37 32.60
C CYS A 368 -6.52 5.71 32.09
N ALA A 369 -6.98 4.64 32.74
CA ALA A 369 -8.28 4.04 32.45
C ALA A 369 -9.42 5.03 32.70
N ASN A 370 -9.37 5.77 33.81
CA ASN A 370 -10.37 6.78 34.13
C ASN A 370 -10.29 7.98 33.17
N LEU A 371 -9.08 8.45 32.85
CA LEU A 371 -8.87 9.55 31.90
C LEU A 371 -9.44 9.22 30.52
N THR A 372 -9.02 8.09 29.94
CA THR A 372 -9.46 7.66 28.60
C THR A 372 -10.94 7.30 28.55
N TRP A 373 -11.54 6.85 29.66
CA TRP A 373 -12.98 6.69 29.74
C TRP A 373 -13.75 8.00 29.50
N TYR A 374 -13.25 9.12 30.04
CA TYR A 374 -13.89 10.42 29.85
C TYR A 374 -13.46 11.11 28.55
N SER A 375 -12.17 11.15 28.24
CA SER A 375 -11.64 11.85 27.06
C SER A 375 -11.91 11.10 25.77
N ASP A 376 -11.82 9.78 25.77
CA ASP A 376 -11.77 9.03 24.51
C ASP A 376 -13.08 8.29 24.27
N PHE A 377 -13.62 7.63 25.30
CA PHE A 377 -14.90 6.95 25.17
C PHE A 377 -16.06 7.95 25.25
N THR A 378 -16.22 8.65 26.38
CA THR A 378 -17.40 9.49 26.64
C THR A 378 -17.47 10.71 25.73
N PHE A 379 -16.39 11.49 25.63
CA PHE A 379 -16.37 12.70 24.82
C PHE A 379 -16.54 12.40 23.32
N ASN A 380 -15.78 11.46 22.74
CA ASN A 380 -15.95 11.13 21.32
C ASN A 380 -17.29 10.45 21.03
N THR A 381 -17.80 9.59 21.91
CA THR A 381 -19.17 9.03 21.75
C THR A 381 -20.20 10.17 21.72
N SER A 382 -20.03 11.17 22.58
CA SER A 382 -20.89 12.36 22.58
C SER A 382 -20.79 13.15 21.27
N LEU A 383 -19.59 13.29 20.70
CA LEU A 383 -19.39 13.92 19.38
C LEU A 383 -20.07 13.13 18.26
N VAL A 384 -19.97 11.81 18.26
CA VAL A 384 -20.62 10.94 17.26
C VAL A 384 -22.15 11.05 17.35
N VAL A 385 -22.70 11.00 18.56
CA VAL A 385 -24.15 11.16 18.81
C VAL A 385 -24.61 12.55 18.36
N LEU A 386 -23.89 13.61 18.72
CA LEU A 386 -24.19 14.97 18.30
C LEU A 386 -24.16 15.12 16.77
N THR A 387 -23.14 14.55 16.13
CA THR A 387 -22.99 14.53 14.66
C THR A 387 -24.16 13.83 13.99
N LEU A 388 -24.61 12.68 14.53
CA LEU A 388 -25.77 11.96 14.02
C LEU A 388 -27.04 12.81 14.13
N LEU A 389 -27.28 13.42 15.30
CA LEU A 389 -28.44 14.28 15.54
C LEU A 389 -28.47 15.47 14.58
N ILE A 390 -27.35 16.18 14.42
CA ILE A 390 -27.24 17.34 13.52
C ILE A 390 -27.52 16.92 12.08
N ASN A 391 -26.94 15.82 11.61
CA ASN A 391 -27.17 15.36 10.24
C ASN A 391 -28.62 14.91 10.01
N LEU A 392 -29.24 14.22 10.97
CA LEU A 392 -30.66 13.83 10.88
C LEU A 392 -31.59 15.05 10.83
N LEU A 393 -31.35 16.04 11.68
CA LEU A 393 -32.08 17.31 11.66
C LEU A 393 -31.92 18.05 10.33
N THR A 394 -30.68 18.09 9.82
CA THR A 394 -30.35 18.72 8.53
C THR A 394 -31.05 18.01 7.37
N ALA A 395 -31.00 16.67 7.34
CA ALA A 395 -31.68 15.86 6.32
C ALA A 395 -33.20 16.03 6.37
N TYR A 396 -33.79 16.04 7.57
CA TYR A 396 -35.22 16.26 7.77
C TYR A 396 -35.66 17.64 7.23
N LYS A 397 -34.96 18.71 7.63
CA LYS A 397 -35.28 20.08 7.20
C LYS A 397 -35.07 20.28 5.71
N ALA A 398 -33.94 19.82 5.16
CA ALA A 398 -33.66 19.90 3.72
C ALA A 398 -34.72 19.16 2.90
N GLY A 399 -35.11 17.95 3.32
CA GLY A 399 -36.18 17.20 2.67
C GLY A 399 -37.55 17.86 2.78
N ARG A 400 -37.86 18.50 3.93
CA ARG A 400 -39.11 19.28 4.09
C ARG A 400 -39.12 20.48 3.14
N ASP A 401 -38.04 21.25 3.09
CA ASP A 401 -37.93 22.42 2.22
C ASP A 401 -38.01 22.04 0.74
N SER A 402 -37.36 20.94 0.33
CA SER A 402 -37.47 20.40 -1.02
C SER A 402 -38.91 20.01 -1.37
N ARG A 403 -39.61 19.29 -0.48
CA ARG A 403 -41.03 18.91 -0.69
C ARG A 403 -41.94 20.14 -0.79
N MET A 404 -41.72 21.16 0.04
CA MET A 404 -42.51 22.40 -0.01
C MET A 404 -42.31 23.14 -1.34
N LEU A 405 -41.07 23.28 -1.82
CA LEU A 405 -40.74 23.87 -3.11
C LEU A 405 -41.37 23.10 -4.29
N MET A 406 -41.29 21.77 -4.27
CA MET A 406 -41.86 20.93 -5.32
C MET A 406 -43.38 21.01 -5.36
N ASN A 407 -44.04 21.02 -4.20
CA ASN A 407 -45.49 21.20 -4.10
C ASN A 407 -45.94 22.59 -4.57
N ALA A 408 -45.21 23.65 -4.21
CA ALA A 408 -45.49 25.02 -4.67
C ALA A 408 -45.33 25.17 -6.20
N ALA A 409 -44.39 24.42 -6.79
CA ALA A 409 -44.19 24.39 -8.24
C ALA A 409 -45.09 23.37 -8.98
N GLY A 410 -45.97 22.64 -8.28
CA GLY A 410 -46.83 21.61 -8.89
C GLY A 410 -46.07 20.40 -9.45
N MET A 411 -44.80 20.21 -9.09
CA MET A 411 -43.94 19.16 -9.63
C MET A 411 -43.77 17.99 -8.64
N LYS A 412 -43.68 16.75 -9.13
CA LYS A 412 -43.30 15.59 -8.31
C LYS A 412 -41.78 15.47 -8.21
N MET A 413 -41.29 15.13 -7.02
CA MET A 413 -39.86 14.92 -6.78
C MET A 413 -39.31 13.79 -7.66
N SER A 414 -38.20 14.06 -8.36
CA SER A 414 -37.54 13.06 -9.21
C SER A 414 -37.05 11.86 -8.39
N LYS A 415 -37.18 10.66 -8.96
CA LYS A 415 -36.64 9.41 -8.38
C LYS A 415 -35.15 9.54 -8.06
N ARG A 416 -34.39 10.25 -8.91
CA ARG A 416 -32.95 10.45 -8.72
C ARG A 416 -32.64 11.35 -7.52
N GLN A 417 -33.42 12.42 -7.32
CA GLN A 417 -33.29 13.31 -6.16
C GLN A 417 -33.62 12.55 -4.87
N ARG A 418 -34.71 11.77 -4.87
CA ARG A 418 -35.10 10.91 -3.73
C ARG A 418 -34.01 9.90 -3.36
N GLN A 419 -33.41 9.28 -4.36
CA GLN A 419 -32.34 8.31 -4.14
C GLN A 419 -31.10 8.97 -3.53
N ARG A 420 -30.74 10.18 -3.97
CA ARG A 420 -29.62 10.94 -3.39
C ARG A 420 -29.86 11.27 -1.92
N GLU A 421 -31.06 11.75 -1.56
CA GLU A 421 -31.42 12.02 -0.17
C GLU A 421 -31.37 10.74 0.71
N LEU A 422 -31.89 9.63 0.20
CA LEU A 422 -31.87 8.36 0.94
C LEU A 422 -30.44 7.81 1.11
N ASN A 423 -29.63 7.89 0.06
CA ASN A 423 -28.23 7.45 0.11
C ASN A 423 -27.43 8.29 1.12
N PHE A 424 -27.69 9.60 1.19
CA PHE A 424 -27.06 10.48 2.16
C PHE A 424 -27.41 10.10 3.61
N VAL A 425 -28.68 9.81 3.90
CA VAL A 425 -29.11 9.34 5.23
C VAL A 425 -28.46 8.01 5.56
N LYS A 426 -28.44 7.06 4.62
CA LYS A 426 -27.76 5.76 4.78
C LYS A 426 -26.28 5.92 5.08
N GLN A 427 -25.60 6.80 4.34
CA GLN A 427 -24.17 7.06 4.52
C GLN A 427 -23.91 7.53 5.95
N THR A 428 -24.60 8.58 6.38
CA THR A 428 -24.35 9.20 7.69
C THR A 428 -24.68 8.27 8.85
N PHE A 429 -25.80 7.54 8.76
CA PHE A 429 -26.16 6.55 9.77
C PHE A 429 -25.14 5.41 9.86
N SER A 430 -24.67 4.91 8.71
CA SER A 430 -23.70 3.82 8.66
C SER A 430 -22.33 4.25 9.17
N GLN A 431 -21.88 5.46 8.85
CA GLN A 431 -20.63 6.04 9.37
C GLN A 431 -20.69 6.16 10.89
N GLY A 432 -21.73 6.81 11.43
CA GLY A 432 -21.89 6.96 12.89
C GLY A 432 -21.97 5.62 13.62
N THR A 433 -22.70 4.64 13.07
CA THR A 433 -22.78 3.28 13.62
C THR A 433 -21.42 2.59 13.66
N THR A 434 -20.61 2.77 12.60
CA THR A 434 -19.29 2.13 12.48
C THR A 434 -18.30 2.68 13.51
N ILE A 435 -18.24 4.01 13.68
CA ILE A 435 -17.39 4.64 14.70
C ILE A 435 -17.84 4.21 16.11
N PHE A 436 -19.14 4.29 16.39
CA PHE A 436 -19.70 3.90 17.69
C PHE A 436 -19.41 2.42 18.02
N ALA A 437 -19.58 1.52 17.04
CA ALA A 437 -19.25 0.11 17.21
C ALA A 437 -17.75 -0.10 17.49
N GLY A 438 -16.86 0.67 16.84
CA GLY A 438 -15.42 0.66 17.12
C GLY A 438 -15.09 1.03 18.57
N GLN A 439 -15.74 2.06 19.12
CA GLN A 439 -15.54 2.48 20.51
C GLN A 439 -16.07 1.45 21.52
N ILE A 440 -17.27 0.91 21.27
CA ILE A 440 -17.87 -0.12 22.12
C ILE A 440 -17.03 -1.40 22.09
N THR A 441 -16.56 -1.80 20.91
CA THR A 441 -15.71 -2.99 20.78
C THR A 441 -14.41 -2.83 21.56
N TYR A 442 -13.77 -1.66 21.51
CA TYR A 442 -12.54 -1.39 22.24
C TYR A 442 -12.73 -1.24 23.76
N TYR A 443 -13.63 -0.37 24.23
CA TYR A 443 -13.72 -0.02 25.66
C TYR A 443 -14.64 -0.95 26.47
N VAL A 444 -15.64 -1.57 25.85
CA VAL A 444 -16.64 -2.37 26.57
C VAL A 444 -16.45 -3.86 26.31
N ILE A 445 -16.19 -4.25 25.06
CA ILE A 445 -16.15 -5.66 24.67
C ILE A 445 -14.75 -6.25 24.87
N ALA A 446 -13.69 -5.58 24.42
CA ALA A 446 -12.32 -6.11 24.51
C ALA A 446 -11.91 -6.52 25.95
N PRO A 447 -12.22 -5.73 27.00
CA PRO A 447 -11.86 -6.09 28.38
C PRO A 447 -12.58 -7.35 28.91
N LEU A 448 -13.63 -7.83 28.24
CA LEU A 448 -14.35 -9.05 28.62
C LEU A 448 -13.64 -10.33 28.17
N PHE A 449 -12.64 -10.22 27.29
CA PHE A 449 -11.92 -11.36 26.74
C PHE A 449 -10.53 -11.49 27.34
N THR A 450 -10.20 -12.71 27.78
CA THR A 450 -8.86 -13.06 28.27
C THR A 450 -8.04 -13.83 27.22
N ASP A 451 -8.67 -14.35 26.18
CA ASP A 451 -7.99 -15.01 25.07
C ASP A 451 -7.25 -13.98 24.21
N GLN A 452 -5.93 -14.14 24.08
CA GLN A 452 -5.05 -13.18 23.41
C GLN A 452 -5.39 -12.98 21.93
N ILE A 453 -5.87 -14.03 21.25
CA ILE A 453 -6.21 -13.95 19.83
C ILE A 453 -7.49 -13.14 19.66
N LEU A 454 -8.52 -13.42 20.47
CA LEU A 454 -9.76 -12.66 20.47
C LEU A 454 -9.52 -11.20 20.89
N LEU A 455 -8.69 -10.98 21.91
CA LEU A 455 -8.33 -9.64 22.39
C LEU A 455 -7.65 -8.82 21.28
N PHE A 456 -6.71 -9.41 20.53
CA PHE A 456 -6.10 -8.76 19.38
C PHE A 456 -7.14 -8.39 18.32
N PHE A 457 -8.00 -9.34 17.90
CA PHE A 457 -8.99 -9.06 16.86
C PHE A 457 -9.98 -7.99 17.29
N ILE A 458 -10.52 -8.06 18.50
CA ILE A 458 -11.53 -7.12 19.00
C ILE A 458 -10.90 -5.76 19.30
N GLY A 459 -9.72 -5.75 19.93
CA GLY A 459 -8.97 -4.55 20.28
C GLY A 459 -8.40 -3.80 19.08
N THR A 460 -8.31 -4.42 17.90
CA THR A 460 -7.86 -3.74 16.66
C THR A 460 -8.99 -3.34 15.71
N LEU A 461 -10.25 -3.71 16.00
CA LEU A 461 -11.41 -3.36 15.16
C LEU A 461 -11.56 -1.86 14.92
N TRP A 462 -11.19 -1.03 15.90
CA TRP A 462 -11.23 0.42 15.78
C TRP A 462 -10.39 0.91 14.58
N ALA A 463 -9.22 0.34 14.31
CA ALA A 463 -8.39 0.76 13.18
C ALA A 463 -9.05 0.45 11.82
N TYR A 464 -9.74 -0.68 11.73
CA TYR A 464 -10.45 -1.10 10.51
C TYR A 464 -11.70 -0.25 10.24
N MET A 465 -12.27 0.38 11.27
CA MET A 465 -13.45 1.23 11.14
C MET A 465 -13.20 2.42 10.19
N HIS A 466 -11.99 3.00 10.22
CA HIS A 466 -11.60 4.09 9.33
C HIS A 466 -11.57 3.68 7.86
N ALA A 467 -11.15 2.44 7.56
CA ALA A 467 -11.22 1.90 6.20
C ALA A 467 -12.67 1.66 5.77
N ALA A 468 -13.53 1.19 6.68
CA ALA A 468 -14.95 1.00 6.43
C ALA A 468 -15.66 2.33 6.12
N GLU A 469 -15.27 3.44 6.74
CA GLU A 469 -15.82 4.77 6.42
C GLU A 469 -15.62 5.16 4.95
N GLY A 470 -14.39 4.99 4.44
CA GLY A 470 -14.09 5.24 3.03
C GLY A 470 -14.94 4.38 2.09
N GLY A 471 -15.15 3.11 2.46
CA GLY A 471 -16.04 2.20 1.75
C GLY A 471 -17.50 2.65 1.76
N ILE A 472 -18.03 3.10 2.91
CA ILE A 472 -19.40 3.60 3.07
C ILE A 472 -19.65 4.83 2.18
N ILE A 473 -18.69 5.77 2.13
CA ILE A 473 -18.78 6.95 1.27
C ILE A 473 -18.84 6.55 -0.21
N LEU A 474 -17.93 5.66 -0.64
CA LEU A 474 -17.87 5.20 -2.04
C LEU A 474 -19.13 4.43 -2.44
N ALA A 475 -19.67 3.60 -1.54
CA ALA A 475 -20.90 2.84 -1.78
C ALA A 475 -22.15 3.74 -1.88
N SER A 476 -22.19 4.81 -1.08
CA SER A 476 -23.34 5.71 -0.99
C SER A 476 -23.35 6.80 -2.07
N ASN A 477 -22.20 7.10 -2.66
CA ASN A 477 -22.06 8.16 -3.67
C ASN A 477 -21.91 7.60 -5.09
N GLU A 478 -23.00 7.61 -5.85
CA GLU A 478 -23.04 7.11 -7.23
C GLU A 478 -22.13 7.89 -8.18
N GLU A 479 -21.92 9.19 -7.96
CA GLU A 479 -21.04 10.01 -8.82
C GLU A 479 -19.58 9.67 -8.60
N MET A 480 -19.15 9.54 -7.34
CA MET A 480 -17.79 9.07 -7.01
C MET A 480 -17.57 7.65 -7.52
N ARG A 481 -18.54 6.75 -7.38
CA ARG A 481 -18.46 5.39 -7.94
C ARG A 481 -18.38 5.42 -9.46
N THR A 482 -19.20 6.25 -10.11
CA THR A 482 -19.17 6.38 -11.57
C THR A 482 -17.84 6.95 -12.04
N PHE A 483 -17.23 7.89 -11.32
CA PHE A 483 -15.91 8.42 -11.64
C PHE A 483 -14.81 7.38 -11.40
N ALA A 484 -14.85 6.68 -10.26
CA ALA A 484 -13.88 5.65 -9.89
C ALA A 484 -13.94 4.41 -10.82
N PHE A 485 -15.12 4.09 -11.37
CA PHE A 485 -15.34 2.87 -12.15
C PHE A 485 -15.74 3.10 -13.63
N LYS A 486 -15.83 4.34 -14.14
CA LYS A 486 -16.03 4.57 -15.60
C LYS A 486 -14.73 4.38 -16.38
N LYS A 487 -14.76 3.49 -17.36
CA LYS A 487 -13.96 3.63 -18.59
C LYS A 487 -14.41 4.90 -19.33
N ARG A 488 -13.50 5.83 -19.64
CA ARG A 488 -13.77 6.96 -20.54
C ARG A 488 -14.24 6.40 -21.90
N LYS A 489 -15.54 6.50 -22.21
CA LYS A 489 -16.00 6.43 -23.61
C LYS A 489 -15.56 7.73 -24.29
N LYS A 490 -14.72 7.63 -25.32
CA LYS A 490 -14.43 8.74 -26.24
C LYS A 490 -15.77 9.26 -26.78
N SER A 491 -16.11 10.50 -26.44
CA SER A 491 -17.17 11.24 -27.10
C SER A 491 -16.63 11.70 -28.44
N ASN A 492 -17.12 11.11 -29.54
CA ASN A 492 -16.98 11.71 -30.86
C ASN A 492 -17.83 12.98 -30.87
N THR A 493 -17.19 14.13 -30.73
CA THR A 493 -17.84 15.43 -30.92
C THR A 493 -18.09 15.61 -32.41
N SER A 494 -19.26 15.22 -32.90
CA SER A 494 -19.79 15.76 -34.15
C SER A 494 -20.22 17.19 -33.88
N VAL A 495 -19.42 18.14 -34.33
CA VAL A 495 -19.75 19.57 -34.34
C VAL A 495 -20.93 19.77 -35.29
N PHE A 496 -22.11 20.01 -34.73
CA PHE A 496 -23.24 20.54 -35.49
C PHE A 496 -23.07 22.06 -35.54
N VAL A 497 -22.67 22.59 -36.70
CA VAL A 497 -22.77 24.01 -37.02
C VAL A 497 -24.18 24.25 -37.54
N SER A 498 -25.01 24.94 -36.77
CA SER A 498 -26.22 25.57 -37.29
C SER A 498 -25.94 27.05 -37.52
N SER A 499 -25.92 27.41 -38.79
CA SER A 499 -26.01 28.77 -39.33
C SER A 499 -27.40 29.39 -39.10
N VAL A 500 -27.49 30.69 -39.42
CA VAL A 500 -28.67 31.57 -39.63
C VAL A 500 -28.92 32.53 -38.44
N SER A 501 -28.51 33.81 -38.53
CA SER A 501 -29.11 34.98 -39.24
C SER A 501 -30.38 35.54 -38.57
N ILE A 502 -30.26 36.74 -37.98
CA ILE A 502 -30.81 38.05 -38.40
C ILE A 502 -32.16 38.34 -37.72
N GLY A 503 -32.26 39.51 -37.09
CA GLY A 503 -33.49 40.11 -36.56
C GLY A 503 -33.18 41.04 -35.41
#